data_AF-A0A933ZP63-F1
#
_entry.id   AF-A0A933ZP63-F1
#
_cell.length_a   1.000
_cell.length_b   1.000
_cell.length_c   1.000
_cell.angle_alpha   90.00
_cell.angle_beta   90.00
_cell.angle_gamma   90.00
#
_symmetry.space_group_name_H-M   'P 1'
#
loop_
_entity.id
_entity.type
_entity.pdbx_description
1 polymer ?
#
loop_
_entity_poly.entity_id
_entity_poly.type
_entity_poly.pdbx_seq_one_letter_code
_entity_poly.pdbx_strand_id
1 'polypeptide(L)'
;MDEAKKRLANELIDVEVALAHEYPEVETSYEERDLLLYALGVGAGSSPADLRYAYENHARFAALPTFIVVPALNVALADQLAGECSPGLNFGFDRILHSVQRTELKKPLPTRARLKHRRKVSAIYDKTKYAVVVSEVRTWDESGQELAVNEFTMTVRGAGGFGGAPGPSAEVNLPPLRPPDAEIEQGVRDDQALLYRLSGDRNPLHVDPEFAADFGLPKPILHGLCTYGFAARHVLRAFGQDDPALLRSIRVKFSTAVYPGETLVTQMWRESDARVVFQSKVKERNKVVLGNAAVELAPGTAAEVPPPAKAARAPGAQRLEELAGSLGTSLVSEVGAVIQLRLQEPASDWVVDLKNPPGAVRQGIALDADATLQLADADLLALLKGTPVKDLLSQGKLRVVGGDTRVVHKLGRLARSG
;
A
#
# COMPACT_ATOMS: atom_id res chain seq x y z
N MET A 1 40.08 1.05 22.64
CA MET A 1 38.74 0.43 22.73
C MET A 1 38.83 -0.65 23.80
N ASP A 2 37.97 -0.59 24.80
CA ASP A 2 38.04 -1.45 26.00
C ASP A 2 37.93 -2.94 25.65
N GLU A 3 38.89 -3.74 26.10
CA GLU A 3 39.02 -5.18 25.80
C GLU A 3 37.78 -5.95 26.28
N ALA A 4 37.15 -5.49 27.37
CA ALA A 4 35.89 -6.04 27.87
C ALA A 4 34.70 -5.86 26.90
N LYS A 5 34.62 -4.73 26.19
CA LYS A 5 33.56 -4.49 25.18
C LYS A 5 33.72 -5.38 23.97
N LYS A 6 34.97 -5.56 23.52
CA LYS A 6 35.30 -6.47 22.41
C LYS A 6 34.93 -7.92 22.77
N ARG A 7 35.23 -8.35 24.00
CA ARG A 7 34.85 -9.66 24.52
C ARG A 7 33.33 -9.86 24.55
N LEU A 8 32.58 -8.90 25.09
CA LEU A 8 31.10 -8.99 25.13
C LEU A 8 30.49 -9.03 23.72
N ALA A 9 31.01 -8.23 22.78
CA ALA A 9 30.52 -8.25 21.39
C ALA A 9 30.74 -9.63 20.73
N ASN A 10 31.89 -10.24 20.98
CA ASN A 10 32.22 -11.60 20.50
C ASN A 10 31.39 -12.69 21.20
N GLU A 11 30.91 -12.47 22.43
CA GLU A 11 29.99 -13.40 23.11
C GLU A 11 28.57 -13.34 22.50
N LEU A 12 28.15 -12.16 22.03
CA LEU A 12 26.84 -11.96 21.39
C LEU A 12 26.80 -12.43 19.93
N ILE A 13 27.90 -12.29 19.19
CA ILE A 13 27.95 -12.63 17.76
C ILE A 13 29.23 -13.40 17.44
N ASP A 14 29.07 -14.66 17.04
CA ASP A 14 30.07 -15.44 16.33
C ASP A 14 29.81 -15.34 14.82
N VAL A 15 30.60 -14.50 14.16
CA VAL A 15 30.42 -14.18 12.74
C VAL A 15 30.66 -15.38 11.84
N GLU A 16 31.67 -16.20 12.16
CA GLU A 16 32.03 -17.35 11.33
C GLU A 16 30.97 -18.43 11.42
N VAL A 17 30.50 -18.73 12.63
CA VAL A 17 29.41 -19.70 12.85
C VAL A 17 28.13 -19.22 12.17
N ALA A 18 27.74 -17.96 12.38
CA ALA A 18 26.48 -17.43 11.84
C ALA A 18 26.45 -17.41 10.30
N LEU A 19 27.56 -17.03 9.65
CA LEU A 19 27.65 -16.98 8.18
C LEU A 19 27.81 -18.37 7.54
N ALA A 20 28.44 -19.33 8.23
CA ALA A 20 28.63 -20.69 7.73
C ALA A 20 27.43 -21.61 7.98
N HIS A 21 26.49 -21.23 8.86
CA HIS A 21 25.39 -22.10 9.24
C HIS A 21 24.36 -22.28 8.11
N GLU A 22 24.05 -23.54 7.81
CA GLU A 22 22.97 -23.92 6.91
C GLU A 22 21.71 -24.27 7.69
N TYR A 23 20.67 -23.46 7.54
CA TYR A 23 19.38 -23.71 8.16
C TYR A 23 18.57 -24.76 7.36
N PRO A 24 17.77 -25.59 8.04
CA PRO A 24 16.88 -26.52 7.35
C PRO A 24 15.87 -25.79 6.46
N GLU A 25 15.46 -26.46 5.39
CA GLU A 25 14.34 -26.01 4.56
C GLU A 25 13.04 -26.03 5.38
N VAL A 26 12.24 -24.97 5.26
CA VAL A 26 10.97 -24.84 5.98
C VAL A 26 9.85 -24.75 4.95
N GLU A 27 8.79 -25.52 5.16
CA GLU A 27 7.59 -25.47 4.32
C GLU A 27 6.51 -24.63 5.01
N THR A 28 5.82 -23.79 4.23
CA THR A 28 4.61 -23.08 4.67
C THR A 28 3.54 -23.16 3.59
N SER A 29 2.34 -22.72 3.90
CA SER A 29 1.27 -22.57 2.91
C SER A 29 0.39 -21.39 3.27
N TYR A 30 -0.31 -20.87 2.27
CA TYR A 30 -1.38 -19.90 2.47
C TYR A 30 -2.53 -20.16 1.51
N GLU A 31 -3.70 -19.68 1.93
CA GLU A 31 -4.93 -19.69 1.15
C GLU A 31 -5.49 -18.26 1.01
N GLU A 32 -6.62 -18.12 0.32
CA GLU A 32 -7.22 -16.81 0.06
C GLU A 32 -7.52 -16.05 1.35
N ARG A 33 -7.92 -16.75 2.41
CA ARG A 33 -8.20 -16.16 3.72
C ARG A 33 -7.01 -15.39 4.28
N ASP A 34 -5.79 -15.92 4.13
CA ASP A 34 -4.58 -15.27 4.62
C ASP A 34 -4.28 -13.99 3.84
N LEU A 35 -4.52 -14.02 2.52
CA LEU A 35 -4.36 -12.87 1.63
C LEU A 35 -5.35 -11.75 1.96
N LEU A 36 -6.63 -12.11 2.16
CA LEU A 36 -7.69 -11.18 2.54
C LEU A 36 -7.36 -10.52 3.88
N LEU A 37 -6.97 -11.32 4.87
CA LEU A 37 -6.60 -10.86 6.20
C LEU A 37 -5.39 -9.90 6.15
N TYR A 38 -4.36 -10.25 5.40
CA TYR A 38 -3.20 -9.39 5.19
C TYR A 38 -3.61 -8.08 4.51
N ALA A 39 -4.41 -8.13 3.44
CA ALA A 39 -4.84 -6.96 2.69
C ALA A 39 -5.54 -5.95 3.59
N LEU A 40 -6.50 -6.41 4.42
CA LEU A 40 -7.16 -5.56 5.42
C LEU A 40 -6.15 -5.06 6.47
N GLY A 41 -5.24 -5.93 6.91
CA GLY A 41 -4.15 -5.61 7.84
C GLY A 41 -3.19 -4.52 7.35
N VAL A 42 -3.12 -4.28 6.03
CA VAL A 42 -2.31 -3.21 5.42
C VAL A 42 -3.16 -2.11 4.74
N GLY A 43 -4.41 -1.97 5.20
CA GLY A 43 -5.27 -0.83 4.88
C GLY A 43 -6.11 -0.96 3.62
N ALA A 44 -6.17 -2.14 2.98
CA ALA A 44 -7.15 -2.38 1.93
C ALA A 44 -8.57 -2.44 2.52
N GLY A 45 -9.58 -2.27 1.67
CA GLY A 45 -11.00 -2.35 2.02
C GLY A 45 -11.65 -1.01 2.38
N SER A 46 -10.93 0.11 2.20
CA SER A 46 -11.47 1.47 2.42
C SER A 46 -12.07 2.10 1.17
N SER A 47 -11.89 1.49 -0.01
CA SER A 47 -12.51 1.93 -1.26
C SER A 47 -12.97 0.73 -2.12
N PRO A 48 -13.92 0.93 -3.06
CA PRO A 48 -14.32 -0.12 -4.00
C PRO A 48 -13.17 -0.68 -4.84
N ALA A 49 -12.15 0.14 -5.13
CA ALA A 49 -10.97 -0.30 -5.88
C ALA A 49 -10.19 -1.40 -5.13
N ASP A 50 -10.21 -1.38 -3.79
CA ASP A 50 -9.53 -2.37 -2.97
C ASP A 50 -10.22 -3.75 -2.94
N LEU A 51 -11.42 -3.89 -3.52
CA LEU A 51 -12.10 -5.19 -3.58
C LEU A 51 -11.28 -6.23 -4.37
N ARG A 52 -10.38 -5.79 -5.25
CA ARG A 52 -9.42 -6.70 -5.91
C ARG A 52 -8.47 -7.42 -4.94
N TYR A 53 -8.34 -6.93 -3.70
CA TYR A 53 -7.51 -7.53 -2.65
C TYR A 53 -8.34 -8.07 -1.47
N ALA A 54 -9.60 -7.63 -1.35
CA ALA A 54 -10.46 -7.90 -0.19
C ALA A 54 -11.73 -8.71 -0.53
N TYR A 55 -11.88 -9.17 -1.78
CA TYR A 55 -12.97 -10.03 -2.20
C TYR A 55 -12.46 -11.11 -3.17
N GLU A 56 -12.51 -12.36 -2.72
CA GLU A 56 -11.98 -13.54 -3.41
C GLU A 56 -12.68 -13.83 -4.75
N ASN A 57 -13.95 -13.44 -4.91
CA ASN A 57 -14.67 -13.60 -6.19
C ASN A 57 -14.59 -12.35 -7.09
N HIS A 58 -13.76 -11.36 -6.73
CA HIS A 58 -13.49 -10.24 -7.63
C HIS A 58 -12.79 -10.77 -8.90
N ALA A 59 -13.23 -10.33 -10.09
CA ALA A 59 -12.68 -10.83 -11.36
C ALA A 59 -11.17 -10.64 -11.55
N ARG A 60 -10.58 -9.71 -10.79
CA ARG A 60 -9.13 -9.44 -10.73
C ARG A 60 -8.54 -9.68 -9.34
N PHE A 61 -9.13 -10.60 -8.57
CA PHE A 61 -8.64 -10.96 -7.24
C PHE A 61 -7.16 -11.35 -7.32
N ALA A 62 -6.34 -10.73 -6.48
CA ALA A 62 -4.91 -10.96 -6.48
C ALA A 62 -4.31 -10.72 -5.09
N ALA A 63 -3.22 -11.43 -4.79
CA ALA A 63 -2.43 -11.20 -3.60
C ALA A 63 -1.69 -9.86 -3.69
N LEU A 64 -1.59 -9.16 -2.55
CA LEU A 64 -0.67 -8.03 -2.45
C LEU A 64 0.79 -8.53 -2.47
N PRO A 65 1.69 -7.92 -3.26
CA PRO A 65 3.08 -8.37 -3.42
C PRO A 65 3.84 -8.52 -2.11
N THR A 66 3.57 -7.62 -1.17
CA THR A 66 4.24 -7.55 0.14
C THR A 66 3.78 -8.63 1.11
N PHE A 67 2.73 -9.40 0.80
CA PHE A 67 2.30 -10.55 1.61
C PHE A 67 3.42 -11.57 1.80
N ILE A 68 4.25 -11.82 0.77
CA ILE A 68 5.30 -12.84 0.82
C ILE A 68 6.36 -12.60 1.91
N VAL A 69 6.44 -11.38 2.45
CA VAL A 69 7.29 -11.05 3.59
C VAL A 69 6.84 -11.79 4.85
N VAL A 70 5.54 -12.03 5.01
CA VAL A 70 4.95 -12.62 6.23
C VAL A 70 5.43 -14.05 6.47
N PRO A 71 5.25 -15.02 5.55
CA PRO A 71 5.79 -16.36 5.75
C PRO A 71 7.33 -16.34 5.83
N ALA A 72 8.00 -15.49 5.06
CA ALA A 72 9.46 -15.37 5.11
C ALA A 72 9.97 -14.83 6.46
N LEU A 73 9.24 -13.91 7.11
CA LEU A 73 9.57 -13.39 8.43
C LEU A 73 9.47 -14.49 9.49
N ASN A 74 8.40 -15.28 9.46
CA ASN A 74 8.22 -16.40 10.39
C ASN A 74 9.36 -17.42 10.27
N VAL A 75 9.84 -17.67 9.05
CA VAL A 75 11.02 -18.52 8.80
C VAL A 75 12.28 -17.84 9.35
N ALA A 76 12.48 -16.54 9.08
CA ALA A 76 13.64 -15.81 9.56
C ALA A 76 13.75 -15.80 11.09
N LEU A 77 12.61 -15.75 11.79
CA LEU A 77 12.49 -15.72 13.25
C LEU A 77 12.20 -17.08 13.89
N ALA A 78 12.32 -18.19 13.15
CA ALA A 78 11.86 -19.50 13.61
C ALA A 78 12.50 -19.95 14.94
N ASP A 79 13.82 -19.78 15.09
CA ASP A 79 14.53 -20.17 16.32
C ASP A 79 14.05 -19.33 17.49
N GLN A 80 13.94 -18.01 17.30
CA GLN A 80 13.53 -17.10 18.34
C GLN A 80 12.08 -17.33 18.77
N LEU A 81 11.20 -17.70 17.83
CA LEU A 81 9.82 -18.12 18.14
C LEU A 81 9.77 -19.45 18.92
N ALA A 82 10.77 -20.32 18.75
CA ALA A 82 10.97 -21.51 19.57
C ALA A 82 11.65 -21.23 20.92
N GLY A 83 12.03 -19.98 21.20
CA GLY A 83 12.77 -19.60 22.41
C GLY A 83 14.27 -19.89 22.34
N GLU A 84 14.80 -20.10 21.15
CA GLU A 84 16.19 -20.44 20.88
C GLU A 84 16.95 -19.26 20.25
N CYS A 85 18.28 -19.25 20.41
CA CYS A 85 19.15 -18.35 19.67
C CYS A 85 19.56 -19.01 18.34
N SER A 86 19.55 -18.25 17.26
CA SER A 86 20.10 -18.73 15.99
C SER A 86 21.62 -18.98 16.15
N PRO A 87 22.20 -19.99 15.48
CA PRO A 87 23.62 -20.30 15.59
C PRO A 87 24.52 -19.09 15.32
N GLY A 88 25.41 -18.81 16.27
CA GLY A 88 26.31 -17.65 16.24
C GLY A 88 25.65 -16.30 16.55
N LEU A 89 24.36 -16.24 16.88
CA LEU A 89 23.61 -15.02 17.21
C LEU A 89 23.00 -15.13 18.61
N ASN A 90 23.79 -14.85 19.64
CA ASN A 90 23.45 -15.04 21.05
C ASN A 90 22.87 -13.76 21.69
N PHE A 91 21.74 -13.28 21.17
CA PHE A 91 21.06 -12.10 21.72
C PHE A 91 19.54 -12.25 21.68
N GLY A 92 18.86 -11.65 22.67
CA GLY A 92 17.41 -11.64 22.76
C GLY A 92 16.74 -10.58 21.86
N PHE A 93 15.41 -10.69 21.75
CA PHE A 93 14.56 -9.73 21.04
C PHE A 93 14.67 -8.30 21.58
N ASP A 94 15.04 -8.13 22.85
CA ASP A 94 15.23 -6.83 23.51
C ASP A 94 16.29 -5.94 22.85
N ARG A 95 17.20 -6.54 22.07
CA ARG A 95 18.30 -5.83 21.41
C ARG A 95 18.07 -5.57 19.92
N ILE A 96 17.02 -6.14 19.34
CA ILE A 96 16.83 -6.20 17.90
C ILE A 96 15.86 -5.10 17.43
N LEU A 97 16.24 -4.40 16.38
CA LEU A 97 15.34 -3.56 15.61
C LEU A 97 15.37 -3.96 14.14
N HIS A 98 14.20 -4.16 13.54
CA HIS A 98 14.07 -4.29 12.10
C HIS A 98 14.33 -2.93 11.44
N SER A 99 15.49 -2.76 10.80
CA SER A 99 15.94 -1.45 10.30
C SER A 99 15.76 -1.28 8.79
N VAL A 100 15.92 -2.33 7.99
CA VAL A 100 15.71 -2.29 6.53
C VAL A 100 15.00 -3.57 6.10
N GLN A 101 13.97 -3.42 5.27
CA GLN A 101 13.35 -4.51 4.54
C GLN A 101 13.63 -4.33 3.05
N ARG A 102 14.01 -5.42 2.38
CA ARG A 102 13.97 -5.53 0.92
C ARG A 102 13.20 -6.76 0.52
N THR A 103 12.35 -6.63 -0.48
CA THR A 103 11.66 -7.76 -1.13
C THR A 103 11.84 -7.63 -2.62
N GLU A 104 12.24 -8.71 -3.25
CA GLU A 104 12.30 -8.86 -4.70
C GLU A 104 11.36 -9.99 -5.12
N LEU A 105 10.42 -9.69 -6.02
CA LEU A 105 9.52 -10.66 -6.63
C LEU A 105 10.05 -11.09 -8.00
N LYS A 106 10.21 -12.39 -8.16
CA LYS A 106 10.54 -13.04 -9.43
C LYS A 106 9.27 -13.28 -10.26
N LYS A 107 8.15 -13.55 -9.59
CA LYS A 107 6.82 -13.77 -10.17
C LYS A 107 5.73 -13.13 -9.29
N PRO A 108 4.56 -12.78 -9.86
CA PRO A 108 3.38 -12.48 -9.07
C PRO A 108 3.02 -13.66 -8.15
N LEU A 109 2.49 -13.36 -6.97
CA LEU A 109 2.08 -14.39 -6.03
C LEU A 109 0.75 -15.01 -6.49
N PRO A 110 0.63 -16.35 -6.48
CA PRO A 110 -0.66 -17.01 -6.69
C PRO A 110 -1.63 -16.69 -5.54
N THR A 111 -2.91 -17.00 -5.71
CA THR A 111 -3.95 -16.75 -4.68
C THR A 111 -3.97 -17.81 -3.57
N ARG A 112 -3.21 -18.90 -3.75
CA ARG A 112 -2.91 -19.96 -2.79
C ARG A 112 -1.60 -20.61 -3.19
N ALA A 113 -0.79 -21.05 -2.24
CA ALA A 113 0.40 -21.83 -2.55
C ALA A 113 0.88 -22.65 -1.36
N ARG A 114 1.59 -23.73 -1.68
CA ARG A 114 2.59 -24.33 -0.80
C ARG A 114 3.95 -23.76 -1.15
N LEU A 115 4.71 -23.40 -0.13
CA LEU A 115 5.97 -22.68 -0.25
C LEU A 115 7.08 -23.47 0.42
N LYS A 116 8.26 -23.40 -0.20
CA LYS A 116 9.53 -23.86 0.38
C LYS A 116 10.41 -22.66 0.62
N HIS A 117 11.01 -22.59 1.80
CA HIS A 117 11.87 -21.49 2.20
C HIS A 117 13.26 -21.97 2.57
N ARG A 118 14.27 -21.23 2.12
CA ARG A 118 15.65 -21.38 2.60
C ARG A 118 16.12 -20.04 3.13
N ARG A 119 16.60 -20.05 4.37
CA ARG A 119 17.16 -18.87 5.01
C ARG A 119 18.66 -19.03 5.22
N LYS A 120 19.36 -17.90 5.27
CA LYS A 120 20.76 -17.81 5.71
C LYS A 120 21.02 -16.43 6.30
N VAL A 121 22.06 -16.32 7.14
CA VAL A 121 22.65 -15.02 7.45
C VAL A 121 23.57 -14.66 6.28
N SER A 122 23.21 -13.65 5.50
CA SER A 122 23.95 -13.28 4.28
C SER A 122 25.07 -12.28 4.54
N ALA A 123 24.95 -11.47 5.59
CA ALA A 123 26.00 -10.54 6.00
C ALA A 123 25.89 -10.15 7.47
N ILE A 124 27.04 -9.87 8.08
CA ILE A 124 27.14 -9.25 9.41
C ILE A 124 28.13 -8.10 9.31
N TYR A 125 27.74 -6.93 9.82
CA TYR A 125 28.56 -5.73 9.81
C TYR A 125 28.75 -5.14 11.20
N ASP A 126 29.96 -4.65 11.45
CA ASP A 126 30.32 -3.98 12.70
C ASP A 126 30.19 -2.46 12.54
N LYS A 127 29.22 -1.86 13.24
CA LYS A 127 29.05 -0.39 13.30
C LYS A 127 29.60 0.21 14.60
N THR A 128 30.56 -0.49 15.23
CA THR A 128 31.27 -0.15 16.48
C THR A 128 30.38 -0.13 17.73
N LYS A 129 29.23 0.54 17.70
CA LYS A 129 28.27 0.62 18.81
C LYS A 129 27.17 -0.45 18.73
N TYR A 130 26.97 -1.03 17.55
CA TYR A 130 25.94 -2.02 17.27
C TYR A 130 26.40 -2.90 16.09
N ALA A 131 25.75 -4.05 15.92
CA ALA A 131 25.91 -4.87 14.73
C ALA A 131 24.74 -4.68 13.78
N VAL A 132 24.98 -4.95 12.50
CA VAL A 132 23.93 -5.14 11.50
C VAL A 132 23.98 -6.59 11.05
N VAL A 133 22.87 -7.31 11.19
CA VAL A 133 22.72 -8.69 10.71
C VAL A 133 21.72 -8.68 9.57
N VAL A 134 22.12 -9.21 8.42
CA VAL A 134 21.26 -9.35 7.24
C VAL A 134 20.92 -10.82 7.06
N SER A 135 19.64 -11.14 7.13
CA SER A 135 19.12 -12.48 6.85
C SER A 135 18.42 -12.49 5.50
N GLU A 136 18.83 -13.40 4.62
CA GLU A 136 18.18 -13.64 3.33
C GLU A 136 17.24 -14.83 3.45
N VAL A 137 16.01 -14.71 2.96
CA VAL A 137 15.05 -15.80 2.81
C VAL A 137 14.59 -15.88 1.37
N ARG A 138 14.93 -16.98 0.71
CA ARG A 138 14.45 -17.31 -0.63
C ARG A 138 13.25 -18.24 -0.55
N THR A 139 12.28 -18.02 -1.43
CA THR A 139 11.00 -18.72 -1.41
C THR A 139 10.67 -19.28 -2.79
N TRP A 140 10.32 -20.55 -2.84
CA TRP A 140 9.88 -21.27 -4.05
C TRP A 140 8.47 -21.81 -3.88
N ASP A 141 7.75 -21.98 -4.99
CA ASP A 141 6.49 -22.73 -5.02
C ASP A 141 6.73 -24.25 -5.14
N GLU A 142 5.63 -25.02 -5.13
CA GLU A 142 5.66 -26.48 -5.24
C GLU A 142 6.22 -27.01 -6.58
N SER A 143 6.25 -26.16 -7.63
CA SER A 143 6.84 -26.50 -8.93
C SER A 143 8.37 -26.29 -8.96
N GLY A 144 8.92 -25.66 -7.92
CA GLY A 144 10.33 -25.28 -7.85
C GLY A 144 10.63 -23.91 -8.47
N GLN A 145 9.63 -23.11 -8.83
CA GLN A 145 9.83 -21.74 -9.32
C GLN A 145 10.12 -20.81 -8.13
N GLU A 146 11.25 -20.09 -8.18
CA GLU A 146 11.55 -19.06 -7.19
C GLU A 146 10.52 -17.93 -7.33
N LEU A 147 9.82 -17.60 -6.26
CA LEU A 147 8.81 -16.54 -6.22
C LEU A 147 9.39 -15.23 -5.70
N ALA A 148 10.21 -15.30 -4.65
CA ALA A 148 10.69 -14.10 -3.97
C ALA A 148 12.01 -14.30 -3.24
N VAL A 149 12.73 -13.20 -3.08
CA VAL A 149 13.88 -13.05 -2.18
C VAL A 149 13.58 -11.93 -1.20
N ASN A 150 13.61 -12.22 0.09
CA ASN A 150 13.46 -11.25 1.17
C ASN A 150 14.79 -11.07 1.88
N GLU A 151 15.16 -9.82 2.17
CA GLU A 151 16.28 -9.50 3.05
C GLU A 151 15.75 -8.72 4.25
N PHE A 152 15.99 -9.29 5.43
CA PHE A 152 15.66 -8.70 6.72
C PHE A 152 16.95 -8.16 7.33
N THR A 153 17.05 -6.84 7.46
CA THR A 153 18.21 -6.21 8.09
C THR A 153 17.86 -5.82 9.52
N MET A 154 18.54 -6.44 10.46
CA MET A 154 18.41 -6.19 11.89
C MET A 154 19.55 -5.33 12.40
N THR A 155 19.23 -4.35 13.23
CA THR A 155 20.20 -3.65 14.06
C THR A 155 20.21 -4.27 15.43
N VAL A 156 21.36 -4.77 15.87
CA VAL A 156 21.54 -5.40 17.19
C VAL A 156 22.28 -4.43 18.10
N ARG A 157 21.53 -3.81 19.02
CA ARG A 157 22.04 -2.78 19.92
C ARG A 157 23.11 -3.35 20.87
N GLY A 158 24.24 -2.66 20.95
CA GLY A 158 25.33 -3.04 21.85
C GLY A 158 26.21 -4.21 21.39
N ALA A 159 25.92 -4.82 20.23
CA ALA A 159 26.69 -5.95 19.69
C ALA A 159 27.77 -5.54 18.69
N GLY A 160 28.25 -4.29 18.72
CA GLY A 160 29.35 -3.82 17.86
C GLY A 160 30.72 -3.89 18.55
N GLY A 161 31.79 -3.65 17.79
CA GLY A 161 33.17 -3.59 18.29
C GLY A 161 33.91 -4.92 18.25
N PHE A 162 33.39 -5.93 17.54
CA PHE A 162 34.02 -7.23 17.32
C PHE A 162 35.12 -7.20 16.24
N GLY A 163 35.24 -6.10 15.49
CA GLY A 163 36.29 -5.91 14.48
C GLY A 163 35.92 -6.43 13.09
N GLY A 164 34.63 -6.58 12.79
CA GLY A 164 34.14 -7.00 11.49
C GLY A 164 34.11 -5.89 10.43
N ALA A 165 33.67 -6.24 9.21
CA ALA A 165 33.54 -5.27 8.13
C ALA A 165 32.49 -4.18 8.48
N PRO A 166 32.74 -2.89 8.15
CA PRO A 166 31.81 -1.81 8.47
C PRO A 166 30.52 -1.86 7.65
N GLY A 167 30.48 -2.64 6.57
CA GLY A 167 29.36 -2.73 5.64
C GLY A 167 29.14 -1.46 4.82
N PRO A 168 28.14 -1.47 3.92
CA PRO A 168 27.83 -0.31 3.08
C PRO A 168 27.41 0.91 3.92
N SER A 169 27.74 2.10 3.43
CA SER A 169 27.47 3.39 4.07
C SER A 169 26.76 4.40 3.17
N ALA A 170 26.60 4.12 1.87
CA ALA A 170 25.99 5.04 0.93
C ALA A 170 24.52 5.31 1.26
N GLU A 171 24.13 6.59 1.24
CA GLU A 171 22.71 6.96 1.26
C GLU A 171 22.08 6.56 -0.07
N VAL A 172 21.19 5.57 -0.02
CA VAL A 172 20.46 5.09 -1.19
C VAL A 172 19.03 5.60 -1.15
N ASN A 173 18.45 5.87 -2.32
CA ASN A 173 17.04 6.24 -2.51
C ASN A 173 16.60 7.43 -1.67
N LEU A 174 17.43 8.47 -1.60
CA LEU A 174 17.01 9.73 -1.00
C LEU A 174 15.91 10.37 -1.85
N PRO A 175 14.87 10.95 -1.25
CA PRO A 175 13.92 11.78 -1.98
C PRO A 175 14.66 12.89 -2.75
N PRO A 176 14.34 13.12 -4.03
CA PRO A 176 14.94 14.21 -4.78
C PRO A 176 14.49 15.57 -4.22
N LEU A 177 15.31 16.59 -4.45
CA LEU A 177 15.04 17.97 -3.97
C LEU A 177 14.01 18.69 -4.85
N ARG A 178 12.83 18.10 -5.01
CA ARG A 178 11.67 18.62 -5.76
C ARG A 178 10.36 18.16 -5.09
N PRO A 179 9.22 18.83 -5.33
CA PRO A 179 7.92 18.35 -4.84
C PRO A 179 7.62 16.91 -5.28
N PRO A 180 6.88 16.11 -4.48
CA PRO A 180 6.46 14.78 -4.88
C PRO A 180 5.52 14.83 -6.09
N ASP A 181 5.65 13.83 -6.97
CA ASP A 181 4.78 13.68 -8.14
C ASP A 181 3.39 13.18 -7.74
N ALA A 182 3.32 12.41 -6.66
CA ALA A 182 2.07 11.97 -6.05
C ALA A 182 2.19 11.90 -4.51
N GLU A 183 1.08 12.15 -3.84
CA GLU A 183 0.95 12.00 -2.40
C GLU A 183 -0.36 11.29 -2.10
N ILE A 184 -0.33 10.28 -1.22
CA ILE A 184 -1.52 9.59 -0.72
C ILE A 184 -1.51 9.67 0.80
N GLU A 185 -2.62 10.17 1.35
CA GLU A 185 -2.90 10.14 2.78
C GLU A 185 -3.85 8.99 3.11
N GLN A 186 -3.52 8.20 4.14
CA GLN A 186 -4.41 7.16 4.64
C GLN A 186 -4.31 7.06 6.17
N GLY A 187 -5.47 7.12 6.84
CA GLY A 187 -5.58 6.90 8.28
C GLY A 187 -5.29 5.45 8.66
N VAL A 188 -4.50 5.26 9.71
CA VAL A 188 -4.27 3.98 10.37
C VAL A 188 -5.36 3.78 11.42
N ARG A 189 -6.04 2.64 11.38
CA ARG A 189 -7.08 2.33 12.37
C ARG A 189 -6.48 2.19 13.78
N ASP A 190 -7.26 2.48 14.82
CA ASP A 190 -6.84 2.25 16.20
C ASP A 190 -6.54 0.77 16.50
N ASP A 191 -7.25 -0.14 15.82
CA ASP A 191 -7.09 -1.60 15.93
C ASP A 191 -6.14 -2.18 14.86
N GLN A 192 -5.44 -1.36 14.06
CA GLN A 192 -4.67 -1.83 12.90
C GLN A 192 -3.59 -2.84 13.28
N ALA A 193 -2.89 -2.63 14.40
CA ALA A 193 -1.87 -3.54 14.89
C ALA A 193 -2.46 -4.89 15.34
N LEU A 194 -3.67 -4.88 15.90
CA LEU A 194 -4.41 -6.09 16.31
C LEU A 194 -4.84 -6.91 15.10
N LEU A 195 -5.19 -6.25 14.00
CA LEU A 195 -5.53 -6.91 12.75
C LEU A 195 -4.29 -7.47 12.05
N TYR A 196 -3.26 -6.64 11.85
CA TYR A 196 -2.05 -7.03 11.11
C TYR A 196 -1.30 -8.20 11.76
N ARG A 197 -1.20 -8.23 13.10
CA ARG A 197 -0.53 -9.34 13.82
C ARG A 197 -1.14 -10.71 13.53
N LEU A 198 -2.40 -10.77 13.10
CA LEU A 198 -3.05 -12.04 12.76
C LEU A 198 -2.44 -12.67 11.51
N SER A 199 -1.74 -11.91 10.67
CA SER A 199 -1.00 -12.42 9.52
C SER A 199 0.27 -13.19 9.92
N GLY A 200 0.92 -12.91 11.05
CA GLY A 200 2.06 -13.70 11.49
C GLY A 200 2.90 -13.12 12.63
N ASP A 201 3.15 -11.81 12.64
CA ASP A 201 4.01 -11.19 13.65
C ASP A 201 3.25 -10.96 14.97
N ARG A 202 3.48 -11.85 15.93
CA ARG A 202 2.80 -11.87 17.24
C ARG A 202 3.53 -11.11 18.35
N ASN A 203 4.59 -10.35 18.03
CA ASN A 203 5.40 -9.64 19.02
C ASN A 203 4.53 -8.74 19.96
N PRO A 204 4.64 -8.89 21.29
CA PRO A 204 3.88 -8.10 22.27
C PRO A 204 4.08 -6.59 22.16
N LEU A 205 5.21 -6.13 21.60
CA LEU A 205 5.52 -4.70 21.35
C LEU A 205 4.39 -3.94 20.63
N HIS A 206 3.56 -4.66 19.88
CA HIS A 206 2.50 -4.12 19.05
C HIS A 206 1.10 -4.19 19.69
N VAL A 207 0.96 -4.74 20.90
CA VAL A 207 -0.35 -4.93 21.54
C VAL A 207 -0.34 -4.70 23.05
N ASP A 208 0.76 -5.02 23.73
CA ASP A 208 0.86 -4.97 25.19
C ASP A 208 1.50 -3.64 25.64
N PRO A 209 0.76 -2.78 26.36
CA PRO A 209 1.29 -1.51 26.84
C PRO A 209 2.43 -1.65 27.85
N GLU A 210 2.41 -2.67 28.72
CA GLU A 210 3.47 -2.88 29.72
C GLU A 210 4.76 -3.29 29.01
N PHE A 211 4.66 -4.25 28.09
CA PHE A 211 5.80 -4.66 27.28
C PHE A 211 6.33 -3.50 26.42
N ALA A 212 5.47 -2.66 25.83
CA ALA A 212 5.92 -1.49 25.08
C ALA A 212 6.65 -0.47 25.97
N ALA A 213 6.19 -0.28 27.21
CA ALA A 213 6.81 0.62 28.18
C ALA A 213 8.21 0.15 28.60
N ASP A 214 8.45 -1.16 28.73
CA ASP A 214 9.78 -1.73 29.00
C ASP A 214 10.80 -1.39 27.91
N PHE A 215 10.33 -1.12 26.68
CA PHE A 215 11.15 -0.69 25.54
C PHE A 215 11.21 0.84 25.40
N GLY A 216 10.69 1.58 26.38
CA GLY A 216 10.68 3.05 26.41
C GLY A 216 9.68 3.67 25.45
N LEU A 217 8.66 2.91 25.00
CA LEU A 217 7.59 3.43 24.15
C LEU A 217 6.42 3.89 25.03
N PRO A 218 5.75 5.01 24.70
CA PRO A 218 4.62 5.52 25.48
C PRO A 218 3.35 4.67 25.34
N LYS A 219 3.26 3.85 24.28
CA LYS A 219 2.17 2.90 23.99
C LYS A 219 2.60 1.93 22.88
N PRO A 220 1.85 0.84 22.62
CA PRO A 220 2.17 -0.08 21.53
C PRO A 220 2.24 0.62 20.17
N ILE A 221 3.18 0.18 19.34
CA ILE A 221 3.44 0.75 18.01
C ILE A 221 2.90 -0.16 16.92
N LEU A 222 2.58 0.41 15.76
CA LEU A 222 2.26 -0.37 14.56
C LEU A 222 3.51 -1.10 14.06
N HIS A 223 3.34 -2.30 13.52
CA HIS A 223 4.42 -3.03 12.86
C HIS A 223 5.02 -2.21 11.71
N GLY A 224 6.34 -2.14 11.62
CA GLY A 224 7.02 -1.51 10.48
C GLY A 224 6.58 -2.13 9.15
N LEU A 225 6.44 -3.46 9.12
CA LEU A 225 5.99 -4.20 7.95
C LEU A 225 4.51 -3.96 7.57
N CYS A 226 3.68 -3.50 8.52
CA CYS A 226 2.33 -3.02 8.21
C CYS A 226 2.42 -1.70 7.43
N THR A 227 3.18 -0.73 7.94
CA THR A 227 3.45 0.56 7.26
C THR A 227 4.05 0.37 5.88
N TYR A 228 4.94 -0.61 5.74
CA TYR A 228 5.52 -1.04 4.46
C TYR A 228 4.47 -1.55 3.46
N GLY A 229 3.50 -2.35 3.91
CA GLY A 229 2.39 -2.81 3.07
C GLY A 229 1.47 -1.66 2.61
N PHE A 230 1.18 -0.69 3.50
CA PHE A 230 0.47 0.54 3.13
C PHE A 230 1.22 1.29 2.02
N ALA A 231 2.52 1.53 2.21
CA ALA A 231 3.32 2.27 1.25
C ALA A 231 3.41 1.57 -0.13
N ALA A 232 3.56 0.24 -0.15
CA ALA A 232 3.55 -0.53 -1.39
C ALA A 232 2.22 -0.38 -2.14
N ARG A 233 1.08 -0.45 -1.42
CA ARG A 233 -0.25 -0.20 -2.00
C ARG A 233 -0.38 1.22 -2.54
N HIS A 234 0.11 2.22 -1.82
CA HIS A 234 0.07 3.61 -2.28
C HIS A 234 0.85 3.78 -3.59
N VAL A 235 2.05 3.20 -3.69
CA VAL A 235 2.86 3.25 -4.92
C VAL A 235 2.17 2.54 -6.08
N LEU A 236 1.61 1.34 -5.85
CA LEU A 236 0.85 0.62 -6.88
C LEU A 236 -0.37 1.40 -7.34
N ARG A 237 -1.11 2.01 -6.43
CA ARG A 237 -2.28 2.84 -6.77
C ARG A 237 -1.88 4.07 -7.61
N ALA A 238 -0.78 4.73 -7.27
CA ALA A 238 -0.34 5.95 -7.95
C ALA A 238 0.35 5.67 -9.30
N PHE A 239 1.19 4.64 -9.40
CA PHE A 239 2.07 4.41 -10.56
C PHE A 239 2.00 3.01 -11.17
N GLY A 240 1.29 2.08 -10.53
CA GLY A 240 1.16 0.69 -10.97
C GLY A 240 -0.23 0.33 -11.47
N GLN A 241 -1.12 1.30 -11.75
CA GLN A 241 -2.52 1.03 -12.11
C GLN A 241 -3.26 0.12 -11.12
N ASP A 242 -2.80 0.15 -9.86
CA ASP A 242 -3.19 -0.76 -8.80
C ASP A 242 -2.98 -2.26 -9.14
N ASP A 243 -2.14 -2.61 -10.12
CA ASP A 243 -1.84 -3.99 -10.52
C ASP A 243 -0.65 -4.57 -9.72
N PRO A 244 -0.88 -5.54 -8.81
CA PRO A 244 0.18 -6.13 -8.00
C PRO A 244 1.23 -6.87 -8.84
N ALA A 245 0.91 -7.30 -10.06
CA ALA A 245 1.87 -7.96 -10.94
C ALA A 245 3.02 -7.03 -11.39
N LEU A 246 2.85 -5.71 -11.26
CA LEU A 246 3.86 -4.74 -11.63
C LEU A 246 4.92 -4.52 -10.54
N LEU A 247 4.70 -4.88 -9.27
CA LEU A 247 5.74 -4.69 -8.25
C LEU A 247 6.84 -5.75 -8.41
N ARG A 248 8.06 -5.31 -8.77
CA ARG A 248 9.23 -6.20 -8.93
C ARG A 248 10.12 -6.19 -7.72
N SER A 249 10.36 -5.04 -7.12
CA SER A 249 11.02 -4.99 -5.84
C SER A 249 10.61 -3.76 -5.06
N ILE A 250 10.76 -3.84 -3.75
CA ILE A 250 10.57 -2.73 -2.84
C ILE A 250 11.64 -2.81 -1.76
N ARG A 251 12.20 -1.66 -1.42
CA ARG A 251 13.18 -1.52 -0.33
C ARG A 251 12.78 -0.34 0.52
N VAL A 252 12.81 -0.49 1.84
CA VAL A 252 12.56 0.61 2.80
C VAL A 252 13.56 0.57 3.94
N LYS A 253 13.88 1.74 4.48
CA LYS A 253 14.50 1.88 5.80
C LYS A 253 13.45 2.36 6.80
N PHE A 254 13.27 1.63 7.88
CA PHE A 254 12.44 2.05 9.01
C PHE A 254 13.20 3.11 9.82
N SER A 255 12.51 4.16 10.25
CA SER A 255 13.14 5.32 10.89
C SER A 255 12.59 5.62 12.28
N THR A 256 11.28 5.74 12.43
CA THR A 256 10.62 5.91 13.73
C THR A 256 9.29 5.17 13.79
N ALA A 257 8.72 5.08 14.99
CA ALA A 257 7.47 4.41 15.25
C ALA A 257 6.29 5.12 14.59
N VAL A 258 5.31 4.32 14.15
CA VAL A 258 3.94 4.72 13.84
C VAL A 258 3.06 4.23 14.97
N TYR A 259 2.11 5.04 15.42
CA TYR A 259 1.10 4.62 16.39
C TYR A 259 -0.23 4.35 15.68
N PRO A 260 -0.98 3.30 16.05
CA PRO A 260 -2.37 3.15 15.64
C PRO A 260 -3.18 4.43 15.93
N GLY A 261 -4.04 4.81 14.99
CA GLY A 261 -4.79 6.08 15.00
C GLY A 261 -4.12 7.25 14.26
N GLU A 262 -2.82 7.16 13.94
CA GLU A 262 -2.13 8.21 13.15
C GLU A 262 -2.46 8.14 11.65
N THR A 263 -2.14 9.21 10.91
CA THR A 263 -2.33 9.27 9.46
C THR A 263 -1.00 9.12 8.75
N LEU A 264 -0.90 8.11 7.88
CA LEU A 264 0.25 7.95 6.99
C LEU A 264 0.09 8.86 5.78
N VAL A 265 1.17 9.54 5.42
CA VAL A 265 1.29 10.30 4.17
C VAL A 265 2.47 9.73 3.39
N THR A 266 2.18 9.08 2.26
CA THR A 266 3.21 8.50 1.38
C THR A 266 3.46 9.46 0.23
N GLN A 267 4.68 10.02 0.19
CA GLN A 267 5.17 10.93 -0.83
C GLN A 267 6.02 10.15 -1.82
N MET A 268 5.78 10.36 -3.11
CA MET A 268 6.34 9.52 -4.16
C MET A 268 6.88 10.37 -5.31
N TRP A 269 8.05 9.97 -5.82
CA TRP A 269 8.77 10.60 -6.91
C TRP A 269 9.08 9.55 -7.97
N ARG A 270 8.56 9.73 -9.17
CA ARG A 270 8.82 8.85 -10.30
C ARG A 270 10.13 9.29 -10.95
N GLU A 271 11.18 8.52 -10.74
CA GLU A 271 12.53 8.81 -11.26
C GLU A 271 12.75 8.20 -12.65
N SER A 272 11.96 7.18 -13.01
CA SER A 272 11.87 6.63 -14.36
C SER A 272 10.55 5.89 -14.57
N ASP A 273 10.33 5.34 -15.75
CA ASP A 273 9.12 4.54 -16.00
C ASP A 273 8.97 3.34 -15.06
N ALA A 274 10.10 2.76 -14.65
CA ALA A 274 10.18 1.55 -13.83
C ALA A 274 10.57 1.84 -12.37
N ARG A 275 10.87 3.08 -11.98
CA ARG A 275 11.41 3.37 -10.64
C ARG A 275 10.67 4.51 -9.94
N VAL A 276 10.20 4.23 -8.73
CA VAL A 276 9.56 5.21 -7.84
C VAL A 276 10.35 5.27 -6.54
N VAL A 277 10.97 6.42 -6.25
CA VAL A 277 11.50 6.73 -4.92
C VAL A 277 10.34 7.22 -4.07
N PHE A 278 10.30 6.85 -2.80
CA PHE A 278 9.24 7.30 -1.90
C PHE A 278 9.72 7.49 -0.47
N GLN A 279 8.90 8.18 0.32
CA GLN A 279 8.99 8.18 1.77
C GLN A 279 7.57 8.14 2.35
N SER A 280 7.43 7.68 3.58
CA SER A 280 6.18 7.81 4.34
C SER A 280 6.44 8.57 5.62
N LYS A 281 5.53 9.50 5.96
CA LYS A 281 5.54 10.27 7.20
C LYS A 281 4.24 10.05 7.95
N VAL A 282 4.26 10.29 9.26
CA VAL A 282 3.04 10.50 10.05
C VAL A 282 2.65 11.96 10.02
N LYS A 283 1.39 12.26 9.69
CA LYS A 283 0.90 13.63 9.49
C LYS A 283 0.97 14.44 10.77
N GLU A 284 0.53 13.84 11.87
CA GLU A 284 0.33 14.48 13.18
C GLU A 284 1.65 14.98 13.79
N ARG A 285 2.75 14.25 13.56
CA ARG A 285 4.07 14.58 14.11
C ARG A 285 5.07 15.10 13.08
N ASN A 286 4.69 15.10 11.79
CA ASN A 286 5.57 15.40 10.66
C ASN A 286 6.92 14.67 10.76
N LYS A 287 6.88 13.36 11.05
CA LYS A 287 8.07 12.51 11.15
C LYS A 287 8.07 11.47 10.04
N VAL A 288 9.18 11.37 9.32
CA VAL A 288 9.43 10.26 8.39
C VAL A 288 9.47 8.96 9.20
N VAL A 289 8.73 7.96 8.74
CA VAL A 289 8.64 6.60 9.32
C VAL A 289 9.23 5.55 8.38
N LEU A 290 9.09 5.75 7.06
CA LEU A 290 9.80 5.01 6.01
C LEU A 290 10.60 5.99 5.16
N GLY A 291 11.90 5.76 5.03
CA GLY A 291 12.79 6.56 4.20
C GLY A 291 13.78 5.69 3.43
N ASN A 292 14.66 6.32 2.66
CA ASN A 292 15.64 5.63 1.80
C ASN A 292 14.97 4.52 0.97
N ALA A 293 13.77 4.81 0.47
CA ALA A 293 12.85 3.81 -0.03
C ALA A 293 12.60 3.97 -1.53
N ALA A 294 12.50 2.82 -2.21
CA ALA A 294 12.16 2.78 -3.62
C ALA A 294 11.38 1.52 -3.95
N VAL A 295 10.53 1.62 -4.96
CA VAL A 295 9.89 0.51 -5.66
C VAL A 295 10.46 0.45 -7.07
N GLU A 296 10.87 -0.74 -7.49
CA GLU A 296 11.07 -1.05 -8.90
C GLU A 296 9.79 -1.73 -9.40
N LEU A 297 9.21 -1.14 -10.42
CA LEU A 297 8.07 -1.66 -11.15
C LEU A 297 8.58 -2.42 -12.37
N ALA A 298 7.84 -3.45 -12.79
CA ALA A 298 8.05 -4.07 -14.08
C ALA A 298 7.95 -2.96 -15.14
N PRO A 299 8.85 -2.91 -16.13
CA PRO A 299 8.56 -2.11 -17.31
C PRO A 299 7.21 -2.62 -17.79
N GLY A 300 6.23 -1.73 -17.82
CA GLY A 300 5.04 -2.05 -18.55
C GLY A 300 5.56 -2.47 -19.92
N THR A 301 5.13 -3.62 -20.41
CA THR A 301 4.59 -3.51 -21.76
C THR A 301 3.63 -2.34 -21.64
N ALA A 302 4.01 -1.19 -22.17
CA ALA A 302 3.07 -0.51 -23.00
C ALA A 302 2.68 -1.56 -24.06
N ALA A 303 1.81 -2.51 -23.68
CA ALA A 303 0.57 -2.56 -24.37
C ALA A 303 0.14 -1.10 -24.31
N GLU A 304 0.45 -0.38 -25.40
CA GLU A 304 -0.48 0.58 -25.97
C GLU A 304 -1.82 0.13 -25.45
N VAL A 305 -2.41 0.92 -24.53
CA VAL A 305 -3.74 0.64 -24.01
C VAL A 305 -4.49 0.14 -25.22
N PRO A 306 -4.82 -1.17 -25.34
CA PRO A 306 -5.78 -1.53 -26.35
C PRO A 306 -6.95 -0.70 -25.86
N PRO A 307 -7.42 0.31 -26.62
CA PRO A 307 -8.50 1.18 -26.16
C PRO A 307 -9.52 0.23 -25.55
N PRO A 308 -9.81 0.38 -24.25
CA PRO A 308 -10.23 -0.70 -23.35
C PRO A 308 -11.09 -1.65 -24.16
N ALA A 309 -10.62 -2.89 -24.39
CA ALA A 309 -11.25 -3.82 -25.33
C ALA A 309 -12.75 -3.63 -25.23
N LYS A 310 -13.39 -3.00 -26.23
CA LYS A 310 -14.69 -2.31 -26.11
C LYS A 310 -15.68 -3.11 -25.23
N ALA A 311 -15.58 -2.99 -23.91
CA ALA A 311 -16.73 -2.93 -23.06
C ALA A 311 -17.30 -1.60 -23.50
N ALA A 312 -18.34 -1.66 -24.34
CA ALA A 312 -18.93 -0.49 -24.97
C ALA A 312 -18.93 0.64 -23.95
N ARG A 313 -18.08 1.66 -24.17
CA ARG A 313 -17.98 2.81 -23.26
C ARG A 313 -19.39 3.31 -23.10
N ALA A 314 -19.84 3.39 -21.84
CA ALA A 314 -21.19 3.80 -21.52
C ALA A 314 -21.41 5.20 -22.13
N PRO A 315 -22.26 5.32 -23.16
CA PRO A 315 -22.28 6.53 -23.98
C PRO A 315 -22.74 7.79 -23.23
N GLY A 316 -23.44 7.66 -22.10
CA GLY A 316 -23.76 8.78 -21.22
C GLY A 316 -22.53 9.38 -20.52
N ALA A 317 -21.70 8.54 -19.92
CA ALA A 317 -20.45 8.94 -19.27
C ALA A 317 -19.47 9.59 -20.25
N GLN A 318 -19.36 9.05 -21.47
CA GLN A 318 -18.56 9.68 -22.53
C GLN A 318 -19.03 11.11 -22.84
N ARG A 319 -20.35 11.34 -22.89
CA ARG A 319 -20.90 12.66 -23.17
C ARG A 319 -20.66 13.65 -22.03
N LEU A 320 -20.55 13.19 -20.78
CA LEU A 320 -20.15 14.03 -19.63
C LEU A 320 -18.70 14.50 -19.73
N GLU A 321 -17.79 13.64 -20.20
CA GLU A 321 -16.40 14.04 -20.44
C GLU A 321 -16.29 15.10 -21.53
N GLU A 322 -17.06 14.95 -22.62
CA GLU A 322 -17.14 15.96 -23.69
C GLU A 322 -17.67 17.31 -23.17
N LEU A 323 -18.61 17.28 -22.24
CA LEU A 323 -19.13 18.48 -21.58
C LEU A 323 -18.10 19.17 -20.69
N ALA A 324 -17.11 18.45 -20.14
CA ALA A 324 -16.11 19.02 -19.23
C ALA A 324 -15.34 20.20 -19.84
N GLY A 325 -15.23 20.27 -21.17
CA GLY A 325 -14.60 21.37 -21.90
C GLY A 325 -15.56 22.41 -22.51
N SER A 326 -16.88 22.20 -22.45
CA SER A 326 -17.88 23.05 -23.13
C SER A 326 -18.88 23.72 -22.20
N LEU A 327 -18.76 23.54 -20.88
CA LEU A 327 -19.61 24.26 -19.92
C LEU A 327 -19.32 25.77 -19.99
N GLY A 328 -20.38 26.55 -20.26
CA GLY A 328 -20.32 28.00 -20.36
C GLY A 328 -20.85 28.69 -19.10
N THR A 329 -20.40 29.93 -18.86
CA THR A 329 -20.83 30.78 -17.74
C THR A 329 -22.34 31.05 -17.71
N SER A 330 -23.01 31.00 -18.88
CA SER A 330 -24.47 31.09 -18.99
C SER A 330 -25.18 29.91 -18.33
N LEU A 331 -24.61 28.70 -18.39
CA LEU A 331 -25.23 27.52 -17.79
C LEU A 331 -25.06 27.52 -16.27
N VAL A 332 -23.92 28.02 -15.78
CA VAL A 332 -23.64 28.21 -14.35
C VAL A 332 -24.65 29.18 -13.73
N SER A 333 -24.93 30.33 -14.37
CA SER A 333 -25.90 31.31 -13.86
C SER A 333 -27.35 30.79 -13.91
N GLU A 334 -27.65 29.92 -14.86
CA GLU A 334 -28.97 29.33 -15.05
C GLU A 334 -29.30 28.19 -14.08
N VAL A 335 -28.31 27.36 -13.74
CA VAL A 335 -28.48 26.20 -12.84
C VAL A 335 -28.14 26.57 -11.39
N GLY A 336 -26.92 27.06 -11.15
CA GLY A 336 -26.47 27.55 -9.84
C GLY A 336 -26.30 26.47 -8.77
N ALA A 337 -25.85 25.27 -9.12
CA ALA A 337 -25.79 24.12 -8.21
C ALA A 337 -24.65 23.14 -8.54
N VAL A 338 -24.13 22.46 -7.52
CA VAL A 338 -23.25 21.29 -7.65
C VAL A 338 -24.11 20.03 -7.62
N ILE A 339 -23.99 19.19 -8.64
CA ILE A 339 -24.83 18.01 -8.83
C ILE A 339 -23.96 16.76 -8.82
N GLN A 340 -24.28 15.82 -7.94
CA GLN A 340 -23.71 14.47 -7.94
C GLN A 340 -24.58 13.57 -8.82
N LEU A 341 -23.99 12.92 -9.81
CA LEU A 341 -24.60 11.87 -10.61
C LEU A 341 -24.02 10.52 -10.20
N ARG A 342 -24.90 9.57 -9.86
CA ARG A 342 -24.58 8.16 -9.61
C ARG A 342 -25.16 7.35 -10.76
N LEU A 343 -24.30 6.98 -11.70
CA LEU A 343 -24.68 6.19 -12.86
C LEU A 343 -24.76 4.71 -12.47
N GLN A 344 -25.65 4.00 -13.14
CA GLN A 344 -25.79 2.55 -13.05
C GLN A 344 -25.58 1.95 -14.43
N GLU A 345 -25.11 0.70 -14.45
CA GLU A 345 -25.05 -0.13 -15.66
C GLU A 345 -24.30 0.55 -16.83
N PRO A 346 -22.99 0.88 -16.67
CA PRO A 346 -22.10 0.56 -15.57
C PRO A 346 -22.08 1.62 -14.45
N ALA A 347 -21.72 1.19 -13.25
CA ALA A 347 -21.66 2.08 -12.09
C ALA A 347 -20.51 3.09 -12.22
N SER A 348 -20.81 4.38 -12.07
CA SER A 348 -19.80 5.43 -11.98
C SER A 348 -20.34 6.69 -11.30
N ASP A 349 -19.46 7.46 -10.67
CA ASP A 349 -19.79 8.69 -9.97
C ASP A 349 -19.22 9.90 -10.71
N TRP A 350 -20.06 10.92 -10.89
CA TRP A 350 -19.70 12.15 -11.59
C TRP A 350 -20.18 13.38 -10.81
N VAL A 351 -19.37 14.43 -10.84
CA VAL A 351 -19.69 15.74 -10.29
C VAL A 351 -19.84 16.71 -11.43
N VAL A 352 -20.99 17.39 -11.47
CA VAL A 352 -21.28 18.50 -12.38
C VAL A 352 -21.41 19.76 -11.53
N ASP A 353 -20.35 20.57 -11.52
CA ASP A 353 -20.33 21.88 -10.86
C ASP A 353 -20.87 22.94 -11.82
N LEU A 354 -22.09 23.40 -11.54
CA LEU A 354 -22.70 24.56 -12.19
C LEU A 354 -23.00 25.65 -11.18
N LYS A 355 -22.23 25.70 -10.10
CA LYS A 355 -22.29 26.74 -9.05
C LYS A 355 -21.11 27.70 -9.19
N ASN A 356 -19.93 27.17 -9.53
CA ASN A 356 -18.69 27.92 -9.65
C ASN A 356 -18.33 28.15 -11.13
N PRO A 357 -18.22 29.41 -11.61
CA PRO A 357 -17.75 29.69 -12.97
C PRO A 357 -16.31 29.17 -13.21
N PRO A 358 -15.98 28.64 -14.41
CA PRO A 358 -16.80 28.54 -15.63
C PRO A 358 -17.78 27.35 -15.66
N GLY A 359 -17.83 26.56 -14.58
CA GLY A 359 -18.48 25.26 -14.51
C GLY A 359 -17.45 24.15 -14.74
N ALA A 360 -17.69 22.97 -14.15
CA ALA A 360 -16.79 21.83 -14.31
C ALA A 360 -17.56 20.50 -14.32
N VAL A 361 -17.09 19.54 -15.12
CA VAL A 361 -17.49 18.14 -15.00
C VAL A 361 -16.25 17.32 -14.66
N ARG A 362 -16.35 16.48 -13.63
CA ARG A 362 -15.27 15.58 -13.23
C ARG A 362 -15.81 14.26 -12.72
N GLN A 363 -15.07 13.18 -12.92
CA GLN A 363 -15.38 11.91 -12.29
C GLN A 363 -15.07 11.98 -10.78
N GLY A 364 -15.89 11.32 -9.96
CA GLY A 364 -15.73 11.21 -8.51
C GLY A 364 -16.94 11.68 -7.71
N ILE A 365 -16.71 11.98 -6.44
CA ILE A 365 -17.75 12.29 -5.46
C ILE A 365 -17.62 13.74 -4.98
N ALA A 366 -18.74 14.43 -4.80
CA ALA A 366 -18.85 15.69 -4.08
C ALA A 366 -19.67 15.48 -2.79
N LEU A 367 -19.07 15.77 -1.64
CA LEU A 367 -19.70 15.57 -0.32
C LEU A 367 -20.70 16.69 0.01
N ASP A 368 -20.57 17.83 -0.65
CA ASP A 368 -21.36 19.06 -0.50
C ASP A 368 -22.27 19.33 -1.72
N ALA A 369 -22.64 18.29 -2.46
CA ALA A 369 -23.52 18.41 -3.61
C ALA A 369 -24.90 18.95 -3.21
N ASP A 370 -25.39 19.97 -3.91
CA ASP A 370 -26.71 20.55 -3.70
C ASP A 370 -27.83 19.56 -4.08
N ALA A 371 -27.56 18.62 -4.99
CA ALA A 371 -28.44 17.50 -5.33
C ALA A 371 -27.64 16.25 -5.74
N THR A 372 -28.14 15.06 -5.36
CA THR A 372 -27.62 13.76 -5.78
C THR A 372 -28.68 12.98 -6.54
N LEU A 373 -28.29 12.51 -7.72
CA LEU A 373 -29.19 11.87 -8.68
C LEU A 373 -28.67 10.48 -9.03
N GLN A 374 -29.60 9.57 -9.24
CA GLN A 374 -29.32 8.21 -9.63
C GLN A 374 -30.10 7.86 -10.90
N LEU A 375 -29.41 7.33 -11.90
CA LEU A 375 -29.94 6.99 -13.22
C LEU A 375 -29.03 5.97 -13.92
N ALA A 376 -29.54 5.22 -14.90
CA ALA A 376 -28.68 4.40 -15.75
C ALA A 376 -27.90 5.27 -16.74
N ASP A 377 -26.76 4.79 -17.24
CA ASP A 377 -25.98 5.51 -18.25
C ASP A 377 -26.80 5.82 -19.53
N ALA A 378 -27.64 4.87 -19.96
CA ALA A 378 -28.52 5.06 -21.10
C ALA A 378 -29.55 6.19 -20.87
N ASP A 379 -30.03 6.36 -19.64
CA ASP A 379 -30.98 7.42 -19.27
C ASP A 379 -30.29 8.78 -19.14
N LEU A 380 -29.02 8.80 -18.70
CA LEU A 380 -28.18 9.99 -18.77
C LEU A 380 -27.99 10.41 -20.22
N LEU A 381 -27.68 9.48 -21.12
CA LEU A 381 -27.54 9.81 -22.54
C LEU A 381 -28.86 10.35 -23.12
N ALA A 382 -29.99 9.75 -22.77
CA ALA A 382 -31.30 10.23 -23.20
C ALA A 382 -31.57 11.66 -22.70
N LEU A 383 -31.24 11.95 -21.43
CA LEU A 383 -31.30 13.28 -20.85
C LEU A 383 -30.43 14.27 -21.62
N LEU A 384 -29.16 13.93 -21.88
CA LEU A 384 -28.21 14.79 -22.60
C LEU A 384 -28.59 14.97 -24.08
N LYS A 385 -29.38 14.07 -24.66
CA LYS A 385 -29.99 14.20 -26.00
C LYS A 385 -31.32 14.97 -25.99
N GLY A 386 -31.73 15.51 -24.85
CA GLY A 386 -32.90 16.39 -24.73
C GLY A 386 -34.20 15.70 -24.31
N THR A 387 -34.14 14.44 -23.85
CA THR A 387 -35.32 13.81 -23.25
C THR A 387 -35.76 14.62 -22.01
N PRO A 388 -37.04 15.03 -21.92
CA PRO A 388 -37.50 15.84 -20.80
C PRO A 388 -37.28 15.13 -19.46
N VAL A 389 -36.71 15.85 -18.49
CA VAL A 389 -36.48 15.38 -17.11
C VAL A 389 -37.75 14.78 -16.49
N LYS A 390 -38.91 15.40 -16.75
CA LYS A 390 -40.21 14.94 -16.24
C LYS A 390 -40.55 13.51 -16.70
N ASP A 391 -40.14 13.12 -17.91
CA ASP A 391 -40.45 11.82 -18.48
C ASP A 391 -39.58 10.74 -17.81
N LEU A 392 -38.29 11.03 -17.61
CA LEU A 392 -37.36 10.14 -16.88
C LEU A 392 -37.76 9.97 -15.41
N LEU A 393 -38.27 11.02 -14.75
CA LEU A 393 -38.80 10.94 -13.38
C LEU A 393 -40.08 10.09 -13.33
N SER A 394 -41.03 10.33 -14.24
CA SER A 394 -42.31 9.61 -14.24
C SER A 394 -42.16 8.11 -14.53
N GLN A 395 -41.13 7.73 -15.30
CA GLN A 395 -40.77 6.34 -15.60
C GLN A 395 -39.86 5.71 -14.53
N GLY A 396 -39.47 6.45 -13.48
CA GLY A 396 -38.59 5.96 -12.42
C GLY A 396 -37.12 5.74 -12.82
N LYS A 397 -36.72 6.23 -14.01
CA LYS A 397 -35.40 6.12 -14.63
C LYS A 397 -34.39 7.14 -14.11
N LEU A 398 -34.88 8.28 -13.65
CA LEU A 398 -34.13 9.27 -12.89
C LEU A 398 -34.72 9.33 -11.48
N ARG A 399 -33.86 9.26 -10.46
CA ARG A 399 -34.27 9.38 -9.06
C ARG A 399 -33.43 10.43 -8.36
N VAL A 400 -34.07 11.21 -7.50
CA VAL A 400 -33.39 12.12 -6.57
C VAL A 400 -33.17 11.35 -5.29
N VAL A 401 -31.91 11.15 -4.91
CA VAL A 401 -31.54 10.34 -3.74
C VAL A 401 -30.96 11.19 -2.61
N GLY A 402 -30.78 12.49 -2.84
CA GLY A 402 -30.42 13.47 -1.81
C GLY A 402 -30.42 14.90 -2.35
N GLY A 403 -30.58 15.89 -1.45
CA GLY A 403 -30.50 17.32 -1.78
C GLY A 403 -31.77 17.95 -2.34
N ASP A 404 -31.64 19.13 -2.97
CA ASP A 404 -32.73 19.97 -3.44
C ASP A 404 -33.36 19.44 -4.74
N THR A 405 -34.60 18.97 -4.64
CA THR A 405 -35.36 18.42 -5.76
C THR A 405 -35.64 19.44 -6.88
N ARG A 406 -35.59 20.75 -6.60
CA ARG A 406 -35.79 21.80 -7.60
C ARG A 406 -34.64 21.87 -8.61
N VAL A 407 -33.43 21.47 -8.21
CA VAL A 407 -32.24 21.42 -9.08
C VAL A 407 -32.47 20.47 -10.26
N VAL A 408 -33.26 19.41 -10.03
CA VAL A 408 -33.53 18.37 -11.02
C VAL A 408 -34.26 18.90 -12.23
N HIS A 409 -35.23 19.79 -12.04
CA HIS A 409 -35.96 20.42 -13.15
C HIS A 409 -35.06 21.32 -14.02
N LYS A 410 -33.87 21.71 -13.54
CA LYS A 410 -32.90 22.48 -14.30
C LYS A 410 -31.91 21.61 -15.10
N LEU A 411 -31.84 20.30 -14.85
CA LEU A 411 -30.91 19.38 -15.55
C LEU A 411 -31.12 19.31 -17.05
N GLY A 412 -32.35 19.51 -17.53
CA GLY A 412 -32.62 19.56 -18.97
C GLY A 412 -31.84 20.66 -19.71
N ARG A 413 -31.21 21.59 -18.98
CA ARG A 413 -30.29 22.59 -19.54
C ARG A 413 -28.94 22.00 -19.94
N LEU A 414 -28.50 20.89 -19.34
CA LEU A 414 -27.29 20.17 -19.74
C LEU A 414 -27.35 19.65 -21.18
N ALA A 415 -28.54 19.37 -21.70
CA ALA A 415 -28.75 18.98 -23.09
C ALA A 415 -28.50 20.12 -24.09
N ARG A 416 -28.43 21.38 -23.63
CA ARG A 416 -28.23 22.56 -24.49
C ARG A 416 -26.78 22.98 -24.63
N SER A 417 -25.86 22.35 -23.89
CA SER A 417 -24.43 22.72 -23.81
C SER A 417 -23.48 21.74 -24.51
N GLY A 418 -24.03 20.76 -25.25
CA GLY A 418 -23.27 19.72 -25.95
C GLY A 418 -23.42 19.78 -27.46
#